data_AF-A0ABD2LCI4-F1
#
_entry.id   AF-A0ABD2LCI4-F1
#
_cell.length_a   1.000
_cell.length_b   1.000
_cell.length_c   1.000
_cell.angle_alpha   90.00
_cell.angle_beta   90.00
_cell.angle_gamma   90.00
#
_symmetry.space_group_name_H-M   'P 1'
#
loop_
_entity.id
_entity.type
_entity.pdbx_description
1 polymer ?
#
loop_
_entity_poly.entity_id
_entity_poly.type
_entity_poly.pdbx_seq_one_letter_code
_entity_poly.pdbx_strand_id
1 'polypeptide(L)'
;MICSFLVADMVLLDDNFASIIIGVEEGRRIFDNFKKTVAYVLRKNFAELVPFLAYIVFGLPLPLGTITMLCIDLGTDIIPSITIGYEKAESDIMKRPPRQKTERLVNFQVFALAYFQIGFIQGMAGFFAYFWVMADNGWMPMRLFFLRKEWDSVGVNNLEDSYGQEWTYDQRKVLEATCQTAFFIAIVVTQWADLLVVKTRRNSLVQQGMDNWPLNFALLIETAIAVFLAYTPGVSHGLNMHGLKFAWWFPALPFALYLFNYDEMRRFWIRHWPNGWAKRELLGREKEEKERKKEEIVGRRDEQRNGKSTGGRRDEQRNGKSIGGRRDVQRNGKSIGGRRDEQRNGKSIGEGETNREMGKGKSIVEMRRA
;
A
#
# COMPACT_ATOMS: atom_id res chain seq x y z
N MET A 1 32.14 29.19 7.28
CA MET A 1 31.36 28.30 8.18
C MET A 1 29.86 28.38 7.91
N ILE A 2 29.28 29.57 7.76
CA ILE A 2 27.83 29.75 7.46
C ILE A 2 27.41 29.14 6.10
N CYS A 3 28.23 29.23 5.05
CA CYS A 3 27.91 28.63 3.75
C CYS A 3 27.76 27.09 3.74
N SER A 4 28.38 26.37 4.69
CA SER A 4 28.28 24.90 4.73
C SER A 4 26.91 24.44 5.23
N PHE A 5 26.21 25.26 6.03
CA PHE A 5 24.86 24.94 6.53
C PHE A 5 23.80 25.02 5.43
N LEU A 6 23.99 25.85 4.41
CA LEU A 6 23.00 26.08 3.34
C LEU A 6 22.88 24.91 2.35
N VAL A 7 23.76 23.91 2.43
CA VAL A 7 23.78 22.75 1.52
C VAL A 7 23.31 21.46 2.24
N ALA A 8 23.07 21.51 3.55
CA ALA A 8 22.68 20.35 4.34
C ALA A 8 21.16 20.27 4.54
N ASP A 9 20.57 19.09 4.34
CA ASP A 9 19.14 18.83 4.61
C ASP A 9 18.81 18.73 6.12
N MET A 10 19.83 18.50 6.96
CA MET A 10 19.70 18.39 8.42
C MET A 10 20.92 19.03 9.09
N VAL A 11 20.66 19.88 10.09
CA VAL A 11 21.68 20.57 10.89
C VAL A 11 21.58 20.13 12.34
N LEU A 12 22.69 19.69 12.93
CA LEU A 12 22.79 19.38 14.36
C LEU A 12 23.16 20.67 15.10
N LEU A 13 22.33 21.10 16.05
CA LEU A 13 22.55 22.36 16.79
C LEU A 13 23.52 22.17 17.97
N ASP A 14 23.60 20.94 18.45
CA ASP A 14 24.27 20.49 19.66
C ASP A 14 25.55 19.69 19.37
N ASP A 15 25.98 19.64 18.10
CA ASP A 15 27.18 18.94 17.58
C ASP A 15 27.32 17.47 18.04
N ASN A 16 26.23 16.86 18.52
CA ASN A 16 26.23 15.51 19.07
C ASN A 16 25.89 14.48 17.97
N PHE A 17 26.85 13.62 17.65
CA PHE A 17 26.65 12.53 16.69
C PHE A 17 25.59 11.50 17.13
N ALA A 18 25.25 11.43 18.42
CA ALA A 18 24.16 10.58 18.91
C ALA A 18 22.80 10.97 18.27
N SER A 19 22.61 12.23 17.90
CA SER A 19 21.41 12.74 17.25
C SER A 19 21.17 12.09 15.88
N ILE A 20 22.22 11.60 15.21
CA ILE A 20 22.08 10.82 13.96
C ILE A 20 21.41 9.46 14.24
N ILE A 21 21.78 8.79 15.34
CA ILE A 21 21.20 7.49 15.70
C ILE A 21 19.71 7.66 16.02
N ILE A 22 19.39 8.69 16.82
CA ILE A 22 18.00 9.06 17.14
C ILE A 22 17.23 9.42 15.87
N GLY A 23 17.83 10.20 14.97
CA GLY A 23 17.22 10.56 13.69
C GLY A 23 16.91 9.33 12.80
N VAL A 24 17.80 8.32 12.78
CA VAL A 24 17.55 7.06 12.07
C VAL A 24 16.44 6.25 12.73
N GLU A 25 16.38 6.23 14.06
CA GLU A 25 15.33 5.57 14.83
C GLU A 25 13.95 6.19 14.54
N GLU A 26 13.84 7.50 14.67
CA GLU A 26 12.60 8.24 14.42
C GLU A 26 12.20 8.20 12.94
N GLY A 27 13.15 8.30 12.00
CA GLY A 27 12.89 8.14 10.57
C GLY A 27 12.34 6.75 10.22
N ARG A 28 12.81 5.71 10.91
CA ARG A 28 12.29 4.33 10.77
C ARG A 28 10.90 4.18 11.39
N ARG A 29 10.64 4.86 12.51
CA ARG A 29 9.35 4.85 13.19
C ARG A 29 8.26 5.54 12.37
N ILE A 30 8.51 6.77 11.91
CA ILE A 30 7.54 7.55 11.14
C ILE A 30 7.16 6.85 9.84
N PHE A 31 8.12 6.17 9.18
CA PHE A 31 7.84 5.43 7.95
C PHE A 31 6.85 4.27 8.15
N ASP A 32 7.00 3.50 9.23
CA ASP A 32 6.06 2.42 9.54
C ASP A 32 4.70 2.95 9.97
N ASN A 33 4.67 4.03 10.75
CA ASN A 33 3.43 4.67 11.14
C ASN A 33 2.71 5.29 9.93
N PHE A 34 3.45 5.84 8.97
CA PHE A 34 2.87 6.35 7.74
C PHE A 34 2.23 5.24 6.90
N LYS A 35 2.85 4.05 6.82
CA LYS A 35 2.21 2.88 6.18
C LYS A 35 0.90 2.50 6.86
N LYS A 36 0.83 2.60 8.18
CA LYS A 36 -0.40 2.33 8.97
C LYS A 36 -1.48 3.37 8.64
N THR A 37 -1.15 4.65 8.68
CA THR A 37 -2.06 5.75 8.34
C THR A 37 -2.62 5.61 6.92
N VAL A 38 -1.75 5.33 5.93
CA VAL A 38 -2.19 5.10 4.55
C VAL A 38 -3.13 3.89 4.46
N ALA A 39 -2.81 2.79 5.15
CA ALA A 39 -3.68 1.61 5.16
C ALA A 39 -5.03 1.86 5.85
N TYR A 40 -5.10 2.74 6.86
CA TYR A 40 -6.35 3.16 7.50
C TYR A 40 -7.22 3.96 6.52
N VAL A 41 -6.67 5.05 5.96
CA VAL A 41 -7.41 5.92 5.01
C VAL A 41 -7.87 5.13 3.79
N LEU A 42 -7.06 4.21 3.29
CA LEU A 42 -7.41 3.43 2.10
C LEU A 42 -8.55 2.42 2.31
N ARG A 43 -8.78 1.91 3.53
CA ARG A 43 -9.79 0.88 3.79
C ARG A 43 -11.22 1.39 3.62
N LYS A 44 -11.48 2.58 4.15
CA LYS A 44 -12.80 3.24 4.11
C LYS A 44 -13.21 3.68 2.70
N ASN A 45 -12.25 4.02 1.83
CA ASN A 45 -12.54 4.41 0.44
C ASN A 45 -13.38 3.36 -0.30
N PHE A 46 -13.19 2.06 0.01
CA PHE A 46 -14.03 1.02 -0.55
C PHE A 46 -15.46 1.09 -0.01
N ALA A 47 -15.62 1.20 1.31
CA ALA A 47 -16.93 1.30 1.95
C ALA A 47 -17.76 2.52 1.50
N GLU A 48 -17.09 3.59 1.06
CA GLU A 48 -17.72 4.78 0.48
C GLU A 48 -18.04 4.61 -1.01
N LEU A 49 -17.22 3.85 -1.76
CA LEU A 49 -17.44 3.58 -3.18
C LEU A 49 -18.61 2.61 -3.43
N VAL A 50 -18.77 1.56 -2.62
CA VAL A 50 -19.81 0.53 -2.84
C VAL A 50 -21.24 1.13 -2.85
N PRO A 51 -21.63 2.07 -1.98
CA PRO A 51 -22.91 2.79 -2.04
C PRO A 51 -23.21 3.40 -3.41
N PHE A 52 -22.24 4.10 -4.00
CA PHE A 52 -22.40 4.69 -5.34
C PHE A 52 -22.54 3.60 -6.41
N LEU A 53 -21.77 2.52 -6.31
CA LEU A 53 -21.88 1.40 -7.24
C LEU A 53 -23.25 0.73 -7.14
N ALA A 54 -23.77 0.53 -5.92
CA ALA A 54 -25.08 -0.06 -5.68
C ALA A 54 -26.23 0.83 -6.17
N TYR A 55 -26.11 2.15 -6.02
CA TYR A 55 -27.04 3.13 -6.57
C TYR A 55 -27.16 3.02 -8.11
N ILE A 56 -26.04 2.74 -8.80
CA ILE A 56 -26.02 2.60 -10.27
C ILE A 56 -26.50 1.21 -10.71
N VAL A 57 -25.98 0.14 -10.11
CA VAL A 57 -26.20 -1.24 -10.56
C VAL A 57 -27.58 -1.76 -10.13
N PHE A 58 -27.98 -1.53 -8.88
CA PHE A 58 -29.22 -2.05 -8.31
C PHE A 58 -30.37 -1.03 -8.35
N GLY A 59 -30.11 0.22 -8.72
CA GLY A 59 -31.12 1.27 -8.77
C GLY A 59 -31.77 1.54 -7.41
N LEU A 60 -31.01 1.44 -6.33
CA LEU A 60 -31.44 1.79 -4.97
C LEU A 60 -31.47 3.33 -4.80
N PRO A 61 -32.25 3.87 -3.84
CA PRO A 61 -32.06 5.25 -3.36
C PRO A 61 -30.65 5.46 -2.82
N LEU A 62 -30.09 6.68 -2.96
CA LEU A 62 -28.68 6.96 -2.66
C LEU A 62 -28.32 6.65 -1.20
N PRO A 63 -27.53 5.59 -0.91
CA PRO A 63 -27.27 5.18 0.48
C PRO A 63 -26.30 6.10 1.22
N LEU A 64 -25.34 6.69 0.50
CA LEU A 64 -24.36 7.63 1.03
C LEU A 64 -24.23 8.83 0.07
N GLY A 65 -24.40 10.04 0.60
CA GLY A 65 -24.29 11.27 -0.18
C GLY A 65 -22.83 11.70 -0.36
N THR A 66 -22.56 12.54 -1.37
CA THR A 66 -21.22 13.12 -1.58
C THR A 66 -20.81 14.02 -0.40
N ILE A 67 -21.75 14.75 0.20
CA ILE A 67 -21.44 15.61 1.35
C ILE A 67 -21.10 14.77 2.58
N THR A 68 -21.86 13.72 2.86
CA THR A 68 -21.58 12.81 3.98
C THR A 68 -20.23 12.09 3.80
N MET A 69 -19.86 11.75 2.56
CA MET A 69 -18.53 11.22 2.23
C MET A 69 -17.42 12.23 2.55
N LEU A 70 -17.59 13.50 2.15
CA LEU A 70 -16.63 14.56 2.51
C LEU A 70 -16.53 14.78 4.02
N CYS A 71 -17.62 14.65 4.77
CA CYS A 71 -17.59 14.73 6.24
C CYS A 71 -16.78 13.60 6.88
N ILE A 72 -16.76 12.42 6.26
CA ILE A 72 -15.92 11.29 6.72
C ILE A 72 -14.45 11.62 6.43
N ASP A 73 -14.14 11.93 5.17
CA ASP A 73 -12.77 12.17 4.70
C ASP A 73 -12.08 13.36 5.35
N LEU A 74 -12.77 14.49 5.43
CA LEU A 74 -12.21 15.76 5.89
C LEU A 74 -12.62 16.11 7.32
N GLY A 75 -13.59 15.41 7.89
CA GLY A 75 -14.10 15.70 9.24
C GLY A 75 -13.59 14.67 10.24
N THR A 76 -14.21 13.50 10.25
CA THR A 76 -14.01 12.49 11.31
C THR A 76 -12.64 11.84 11.23
N ASP A 77 -12.11 11.57 10.04
CA ASP A 77 -10.90 10.75 9.88
C ASP A 77 -9.56 11.47 10.01
N ILE A 78 -9.54 12.80 9.93
CA ILE A 78 -8.29 13.56 9.99
C ILE A 78 -7.58 13.29 11.34
N ILE A 79 -8.32 13.34 12.44
CA ILE A 79 -7.73 13.23 13.78
C ILE A 79 -7.23 11.80 14.06
N PRO A 80 -8.03 10.73 13.86
CA PRO A 80 -7.56 9.35 13.96
C PRO A 80 -6.34 9.06 13.06
N SER A 81 -6.34 9.55 11.81
CA SER A 81 -5.25 9.29 10.88
C SER A 81 -3.91 9.88 11.33
N ILE A 82 -3.93 11.08 11.93
CA ILE A 82 -2.74 11.76 12.46
C ILE A 82 -2.23 11.08 13.73
N THR A 83 -3.13 10.63 14.61
CA THR A 83 -2.74 10.05 15.91
C THR A 83 -2.05 8.68 15.78
N ILE A 84 -2.31 7.93 14.70
CA ILE A 84 -1.52 6.74 14.32
C ILE A 84 -0.02 7.10 14.14
N GLY A 85 0.29 8.33 13.72
CA GLY A 85 1.65 8.85 13.58
C GLY A 85 2.45 8.80 14.89
N TYR A 86 1.79 8.93 16.04
CA TYR A 86 2.39 8.95 17.38
C TYR A 86 2.62 7.55 17.96
N GLU A 87 2.19 6.49 17.28
CA GLU A 87 2.28 5.12 17.77
C GLU A 87 3.74 4.70 18.03
N LYS A 88 3.96 3.90 19.09
CA LYS A 88 5.28 3.35 19.43
C LYS A 88 5.66 2.23 18.46
N ALA A 89 6.96 2.01 18.26
CA ALA A 89 7.44 0.93 17.43
C ALA A 89 7.11 -0.46 18.04
N GLU A 90 6.61 -1.40 17.22
CA GLU A 90 6.17 -2.75 17.67
C GLU A 90 7.29 -3.78 17.88
N SER A 91 8.51 -3.51 17.39
CA SER A 91 9.65 -4.41 17.47
C SER A 91 10.94 -3.64 17.22
N ASP A 92 12.09 -4.17 17.65
CA ASP A 92 13.41 -3.51 17.56
C ASP A 92 13.74 -3.00 16.14
N ILE A 93 13.37 -1.73 15.90
CA ILE A 93 13.51 -1.05 14.61
C ILE A 93 14.96 -0.74 14.29
N MET A 94 15.87 -0.84 15.25
CA MET A 94 17.29 -0.60 15.06
C MET A 94 18.02 -1.88 14.66
N LYS A 95 17.57 -3.06 15.12
CA LYS A 95 18.13 -4.36 14.72
C LYS A 95 17.80 -4.79 13.29
N ARG A 96 16.79 -4.21 12.63
CA ARG A 96 16.45 -4.56 11.23
C ARG A 96 17.44 -3.92 10.24
N PRO A 97 17.78 -4.62 9.13
CA PRO A 97 18.59 -4.04 8.07
C PRO A 97 17.86 -2.87 7.37
N PRO A 98 18.59 -1.95 6.73
CA PRO A 98 18.00 -0.86 5.95
C PRO A 98 17.05 -1.39 4.86
N ARG A 99 15.96 -0.66 4.64
CA ARG A 99 14.97 -0.98 3.61
C ARG A 99 15.60 -0.93 2.21
N GLN A 100 15.18 -1.82 1.32
CA GLN A 100 15.57 -1.75 -0.09
C GLN A 100 14.77 -0.66 -0.81
N LYS A 101 15.40 0.08 -1.72
CA LYS A 101 14.75 1.16 -2.49
C LYS A 101 13.57 0.68 -3.35
N THR A 102 13.55 -0.61 -3.68
CA THR A 102 12.51 -1.25 -4.50
C THR A 102 11.25 -1.62 -3.71
N GLU A 103 11.32 -1.66 -2.38
CA GLU A 103 10.15 -1.97 -1.57
C GLU A 103 9.14 -0.82 -1.71
N ARG A 104 7.95 -1.11 -2.21
CA ARG A 104 6.89 -0.11 -2.31
C ARG A 104 6.29 0.17 -0.94
N LEU A 105 5.84 1.40 -0.72
CA LEU A 105 5.15 1.78 0.52
C LEU A 105 3.84 1.00 0.68
N VAL A 106 3.11 0.84 -0.43
CA VAL A 106 1.88 0.07 -0.53
C VAL A 106 2.12 -1.06 -1.53
N ASN A 107 2.01 -2.30 -1.06
CA ASN A 107 2.05 -3.48 -1.90
C ASN A 107 0.63 -3.85 -2.34
N PHE A 108 0.46 -4.32 -3.57
CA PHE A 108 -0.84 -4.67 -4.13
C PHE A 108 -1.57 -5.75 -3.31
N GLN A 109 -0.87 -6.70 -2.71
CA GLN A 109 -1.52 -7.70 -1.85
C GLN A 109 -2.07 -7.09 -0.55
N VAL A 110 -1.32 -6.19 0.09
CA VAL A 110 -1.78 -5.47 1.28
C VAL A 110 -2.96 -4.57 0.93
N PHE A 111 -2.89 -3.91 -0.24
CA PHE A 111 -3.97 -3.12 -0.79
C PHE A 111 -5.23 -3.97 -1.03
N ALA A 112 -5.12 -5.08 -1.76
CA ALA A 112 -6.24 -5.95 -2.09
C ALA A 112 -6.88 -6.57 -0.84
N LEU A 113 -6.07 -7.05 0.11
CA LEU A 113 -6.57 -7.62 1.36
C LEU A 113 -7.29 -6.57 2.22
N ALA A 114 -6.71 -5.38 2.35
CA ALA A 114 -7.33 -4.28 3.09
C ALA A 114 -8.63 -3.81 2.44
N TYR A 115 -8.65 -3.61 1.12
CA TYR A 115 -9.82 -3.17 0.37
C TYR A 115 -10.94 -4.20 0.36
N PHE A 116 -10.66 -5.43 -0.09
CA PHE A 116 -11.70 -6.42 -0.35
C PHE A 116 -12.16 -7.19 0.88
N GLN A 117 -11.36 -7.28 1.95
CA GLN A 117 -11.81 -7.93 3.18
C GLN A 117 -12.36 -6.91 4.17
N ILE A 118 -11.53 -5.96 4.59
CA ILE A 118 -11.91 -5.02 5.66
C ILE A 118 -12.89 -3.97 5.13
N GLY A 119 -12.59 -3.37 3.98
CA GLY A 119 -13.49 -2.42 3.32
C GLY A 119 -14.85 -3.04 2.99
N PHE A 120 -14.88 -4.32 2.58
CA PHE A 120 -16.15 -5.02 2.32
C PHE A 120 -16.99 -5.22 3.59
N ILE A 121 -16.36 -5.57 4.72
CA ILE A 121 -17.04 -5.67 6.02
C ILE A 121 -17.63 -4.31 6.44
N GLN A 122 -16.88 -3.23 6.28
CA GLN A 122 -17.36 -1.87 6.57
C GLN A 122 -18.53 -1.47 5.66
N GLY A 123 -18.41 -1.75 4.35
CA GLY A 123 -19.49 -1.52 3.39
C GLY A 123 -20.76 -2.29 3.76
N MET A 124 -20.64 -3.57 4.13
CA MET A 124 -21.78 -4.38 4.59
C MET A 124 -22.42 -3.81 5.85
N ALA A 125 -21.64 -3.30 6.81
CA ALA A 125 -22.17 -2.66 8.00
C ALA A 125 -23.00 -1.42 7.67
N GLY A 126 -22.52 -0.60 6.73
CA GLY A 126 -23.25 0.56 6.22
C GLY A 126 -24.54 0.18 5.50
N PHE A 127 -24.51 -0.82 4.60
CA PHE A 127 -25.73 -1.31 3.95
C PHE A 127 -26.72 -1.91 4.92
N PHE A 128 -26.24 -2.62 5.95
CA PHE A 128 -27.11 -3.16 6.98
C PHE A 128 -27.83 -2.05 7.75
N ALA A 129 -27.12 -0.99 8.14
CA ALA A 129 -27.74 0.19 8.76
C ALA A 129 -28.74 0.88 7.82
N TYR A 130 -28.40 1.04 6.54
CA TYR A 130 -29.28 1.60 5.52
C TYR A 130 -30.59 0.81 5.38
N PHE A 131 -30.50 -0.52 5.18
CA PHE A 131 -31.68 -1.36 5.03
C PHE A 131 -32.51 -1.42 6.32
N TRP A 132 -31.86 -1.35 7.48
CA TRP A 132 -32.56 -1.29 8.77
C TRP A 132 -33.41 -0.01 8.88
N VAL A 133 -32.84 1.15 8.56
CA VAL A 133 -33.57 2.43 8.62
C VAL A 133 -34.70 2.46 7.58
N MET A 134 -34.46 1.97 6.37
CA MET A 134 -35.50 1.85 5.34
C MET A 134 -36.65 0.95 5.79
N ALA A 135 -36.34 -0.24 6.35
CA ALA A 135 -37.35 -1.18 6.82
C ALA A 135 -38.17 -0.65 8.01
N ASP A 136 -37.54 0.07 8.94
CA ASP A 136 -38.23 0.73 10.07
C ASP A 136 -39.23 1.79 9.60
N ASN A 137 -39.01 2.37 8.41
CA ASN A 137 -39.89 3.37 7.79
C ASN A 137 -40.78 2.79 6.67
N GLY A 138 -40.93 1.47 6.57
CA GLY A 138 -41.88 0.84 5.64
C GLY A 138 -41.33 0.39 4.28
N TRP A 139 -40.05 0.62 4.03
CA TRP A 139 -39.39 0.24 2.79
C TRP A 139 -38.62 -1.07 2.97
N MET A 140 -39.27 -2.18 2.63
CA MET A 140 -38.62 -3.50 2.67
C MET A 140 -37.51 -3.59 1.62
N PRO A 141 -36.38 -4.27 1.92
CA PRO A 141 -35.25 -4.37 0.99
C PRO A 141 -35.60 -4.86 -0.41
N MET A 142 -36.60 -5.75 -0.53
CA MET A 142 -37.03 -6.30 -1.82
C MET A 142 -37.68 -5.25 -2.74
N ARG A 143 -38.39 -4.25 -2.17
CA ARG A 143 -39.07 -3.18 -2.92
C ARG A 143 -38.12 -2.06 -3.36
N LEU A 144 -36.94 -1.96 -2.72
CA LEU A 144 -35.96 -0.90 -3.01
C LEU A 144 -35.22 -1.11 -4.35
N PHE A 145 -35.13 -2.35 -4.84
CA PHE A 145 -34.45 -2.65 -6.09
C PHE A 145 -35.16 -1.98 -7.28
N PHE A 146 -34.39 -1.27 -8.10
CA PHE A 146 -34.84 -0.49 -9.27
C PHE A 146 -35.83 0.66 -8.97
N LEU A 147 -36.05 1.02 -7.70
CA LEU A 147 -36.98 2.07 -7.30
C LEU A 147 -36.46 3.50 -7.60
N ARG A 148 -35.17 3.65 -7.87
CA ARG A 148 -34.50 4.95 -8.08
C ARG A 148 -35.24 5.91 -9.03
N LYS A 149 -35.75 5.43 -10.17
CA LYS A 149 -36.41 6.30 -11.17
C LYS A 149 -37.66 6.97 -10.60
N GLU A 150 -38.41 6.24 -9.79
CA GLU A 150 -39.63 6.74 -9.14
C GLU A 150 -39.29 7.54 -7.89
N TRP A 151 -38.24 7.13 -7.16
CA TRP A 151 -37.73 7.80 -5.97
C TRP A 151 -37.23 9.22 -6.26
N ASP A 152 -36.47 9.40 -7.34
CA ASP A 152 -35.90 10.70 -7.73
C ASP A 152 -36.86 11.57 -8.55
N SER A 153 -38.02 11.03 -8.95
CA SER A 153 -39.02 11.80 -9.72
C SER A 153 -39.78 12.77 -8.82
N VAL A 154 -39.64 14.07 -9.11
CA VAL A 154 -40.38 15.16 -8.43
C VAL A 154 -41.88 15.11 -8.77
N GLY A 155 -42.25 14.51 -9.91
CA GLY A 155 -43.64 14.44 -10.36
C GLY A 155 -44.48 13.36 -9.66
N VAL A 156 -43.84 12.40 -8.98
CA VAL A 156 -44.54 11.30 -8.28
C VAL A 156 -44.64 11.66 -6.80
N ASN A 157 -45.85 11.92 -6.31
CA ASN A 157 -46.10 12.27 -4.89
C ASN A 157 -46.93 11.22 -4.13
N ASN A 158 -47.24 10.12 -4.80
CA ASN A 158 -48.06 9.02 -4.30
C ASN A 158 -47.28 7.70 -4.41
N LEU A 159 -45.98 7.72 -4.09
CA LEU A 159 -45.19 6.49 -4.15
C LEU A 159 -45.57 5.60 -2.96
N GLU A 160 -46.14 4.44 -3.24
CA GLU A 160 -46.52 3.49 -2.21
C GLU A 160 -45.28 2.79 -1.62
N ASP A 161 -45.30 2.55 -0.31
CA ASP A 161 -44.33 1.73 0.41
C ASP A 161 -44.77 0.25 0.51
N SER A 162 -44.03 -0.58 1.24
CA SER A 162 -44.36 -2.03 1.35
C SER A 162 -45.60 -2.31 2.21
N TYR A 163 -46.04 -1.32 3.00
CA TYR A 163 -47.24 -1.39 3.84
C TYR A 163 -48.46 -0.71 3.20
N GLY A 164 -48.32 -0.13 2.00
CA GLY A 164 -49.38 0.55 1.27
C GLY A 164 -49.59 2.01 1.68
N GLN A 165 -48.61 2.65 2.33
CA GLN A 165 -48.64 4.09 2.64
C GLN A 165 -48.11 4.90 1.45
N GLU A 166 -48.72 6.04 1.16
CA GLU A 166 -48.27 6.94 0.10
C GLU A 166 -47.26 7.96 0.64
N TRP A 167 -46.14 8.12 -0.07
CA TRP A 167 -45.07 9.03 0.31
C TRP A 167 -44.90 10.17 -0.71
N THR A 168 -44.83 11.41 -0.19
CA THR A 168 -44.52 12.59 -1.01
C THR A 168 -43.03 12.68 -1.34
N TYR A 169 -42.65 13.48 -2.34
CA TYR A 169 -41.24 13.69 -2.68
C TYR A 169 -40.39 14.18 -1.49
N ASP A 170 -40.87 15.17 -0.74
CA ASP A 170 -40.11 15.75 0.38
C ASP A 170 -39.92 14.75 1.52
N GLN A 171 -40.95 13.96 1.85
CA GLN A 171 -40.86 12.93 2.88
C GLN A 171 -39.83 11.85 2.53
N ARG A 172 -39.79 11.43 1.26
CA ARG A 172 -38.79 10.47 0.76
C ARG A 172 -37.38 11.02 0.82
N LYS A 173 -37.19 12.29 0.46
CA LYS A 173 -35.86 12.92 0.51
C LYS A 173 -35.35 13.14 1.94
N VAL A 174 -36.23 13.45 2.89
CA VAL A 174 -35.88 13.48 4.32
C VAL A 174 -35.48 12.08 4.82
N LEU A 175 -36.22 11.04 4.43
CA LEU A 175 -35.86 9.65 4.77
C LEU A 175 -34.52 9.24 4.14
N GLU A 176 -34.26 9.60 2.89
CA GLU A 176 -32.99 9.36 2.20
C GLU A 176 -31.82 10.04 2.93
N ALA A 177 -31.96 11.30 3.31
CA ALA A 177 -30.96 12.04 4.08
C ALA A 177 -30.72 11.41 5.47
N THR A 178 -31.78 10.89 6.10
CA THR A 178 -31.68 10.14 7.36
C THR A 178 -30.91 8.84 7.16
N CYS A 179 -31.14 8.12 6.06
CA CYS A 179 -30.40 6.91 5.71
C CYS A 179 -28.91 7.20 5.45
N GLN A 180 -28.59 8.30 4.77
CA GLN A 180 -27.21 8.75 4.56
C GLN A 180 -26.50 9.03 5.88
N THR A 181 -27.21 9.64 6.85
CA THR A 181 -26.68 9.90 8.18
C THR A 181 -26.47 8.58 8.96
N ALA A 182 -27.37 7.61 8.82
CA ALA A 182 -27.23 6.30 9.45
C ALA A 182 -26.04 5.51 8.87
N PHE A 183 -25.84 5.56 7.55
CA PHE A 183 -24.68 4.97 6.89
C PHE A 183 -23.39 5.64 7.37
N PHE A 184 -23.37 6.97 7.47
CA PHE A 184 -22.26 7.76 8.02
C PHE A 184 -21.88 7.29 9.44
N ILE A 185 -22.85 7.18 10.35
CA ILE A 185 -22.60 6.68 11.71
C ILE A 185 -22.09 5.23 11.69
N ALA A 186 -22.63 4.38 10.81
CA ALA A 186 -22.16 3.01 10.69
C ALA A 186 -20.68 2.94 10.28
N ILE A 187 -20.24 3.80 9.36
CA ILE A 187 -18.82 3.93 9.01
C ILE A 187 -18.00 4.33 10.23
N VAL A 188 -18.38 5.40 10.94
CA VAL A 188 -17.66 5.87 12.16
C VAL A 188 -17.55 4.78 13.22
N VAL A 189 -18.63 4.04 13.49
CA VAL A 189 -18.60 2.93 14.47
C VAL A 189 -17.66 1.81 14.04
N THR A 190 -17.63 1.46 12.75
CA THR A 190 -16.68 0.46 12.25
C THR A 190 -15.24 0.99 12.19
N GLN A 191 -15.04 2.30 12.07
CA GLN A 191 -13.74 2.96 12.14
C GLN A 191 -13.10 2.85 13.52
N TRP A 192 -13.89 2.81 14.61
CA TRP A 192 -13.35 2.55 15.94
C TRP A 192 -12.58 1.23 16.00
N ALA A 193 -13.18 0.16 15.46
CA ALA A 193 -12.54 -1.15 15.39
C ALA A 193 -11.36 -1.12 14.41
N ASP A 194 -11.51 -0.45 13.26
CA ASP A 194 -10.43 -0.36 12.28
C ASP A 194 -9.20 0.37 12.83
N LEU A 195 -9.37 1.48 13.55
CA LEU A 195 -8.29 2.24 14.17
C LEU A 195 -7.49 1.39 15.17
N LEU A 196 -8.20 0.66 16.03
CA LEU A 196 -7.59 -0.29 16.98
C LEU A 196 -6.84 -1.40 16.25
N VAL A 197 -7.39 -1.88 15.15
CA VAL A 197 -6.74 -2.86 14.29
C VAL A 197 -5.49 -2.25 13.65
N VAL A 198 -5.55 -1.08 13.03
CA VAL A 198 -4.38 -0.49 12.34
C VAL A 198 -3.20 -0.25 13.29
N LYS A 199 -3.50 0.01 14.57
CA LYS A 199 -2.51 0.26 15.62
C LYS A 199 -1.37 -0.74 15.63
N THR A 200 -1.65 -2.02 15.41
CA THR A 200 -0.67 -3.10 15.47
C THR A 200 -0.68 -3.97 14.21
N ARG A 201 0.51 -4.23 13.63
CA ARG A 201 0.64 -5.11 12.45
C ARG A 201 0.86 -6.57 12.80
N ARG A 202 1.54 -6.85 13.92
CA ARG A 202 1.90 -8.23 14.30
C ARG A 202 1.56 -8.59 15.74
N ASN A 203 1.75 -7.66 16.67
CA ASN A 203 1.47 -7.90 18.08
C ASN A 203 -0.05 -7.93 18.31
N SER A 204 -0.47 -8.69 19.34
CA SER A 204 -1.85 -8.62 19.80
C SER A 204 -2.13 -7.25 20.39
N LEU A 205 -3.35 -6.77 20.25
CA LEU A 205 -3.78 -5.55 20.95
C LEU A 205 -3.64 -5.69 22.48
N VAL A 206 -3.89 -6.90 23.00
CA VAL A 206 -3.80 -7.20 24.44
C VAL A 206 -2.35 -7.13 24.95
N GLN A 207 -1.39 -7.53 24.12
CA GLN A 207 0.04 -7.49 24.47
C GLN A 207 0.63 -6.09 24.34
N GLN A 208 0.13 -5.29 23.40
CA GLN A 208 0.61 -3.93 23.16
C GLN A 208 0.00 -2.90 24.13
N GLY A 209 -1.22 -3.15 24.61
CA GLY A 209 -1.96 -2.23 25.48
C GLY A 209 -2.51 -0.98 24.76
N MET A 210 -3.31 -0.18 25.47
CA MET A 210 -3.92 1.07 24.99
C MET A 210 -3.20 2.33 25.52
N ASP A 211 -1.87 2.28 25.65
CA ASP A 211 -1.06 3.35 26.25
C ASP A 211 -0.95 4.64 25.42
N ASN A 212 -1.47 4.65 24.19
CA ASN A 212 -1.43 5.81 23.30
C ASN A 212 -2.61 6.74 23.62
N TRP A 213 -2.40 7.68 24.55
CA TRP A 213 -3.42 8.66 24.93
C TRP A 213 -3.94 9.50 23.76
N PRO A 214 -3.08 10.02 22.85
CA PRO A 214 -3.54 10.67 21.62
C PRO A 214 -4.54 9.85 20.81
N LEU A 215 -4.32 8.54 20.64
CA LEU A 215 -5.21 7.67 19.86
C LEU A 215 -6.56 7.47 20.56
N ASN A 216 -6.57 7.31 21.89
CA ASN A 216 -7.83 7.20 22.65
C ASN A 216 -8.63 8.50 22.61
N PHE A 217 -7.94 9.65 22.64
CA PHE A 217 -8.58 10.95 22.51
C PHE A 217 -9.15 11.19 21.11
N ALA A 218 -8.49 10.68 20.06
CA ALA A 218 -9.00 10.73 18.70
C ALA A 218 -10.35 10.01 18.57
N LEU A 219 -10.51 8.81 19.13
CA LEU A 219 -11.79 8.08 19.12
C LEU A 219 -12.92 8.87 19.77
N LEU A 220 -12.62 9.56 20.88
CA LEU A 220 -13.61 10.40 21.57
C LEU A 220 -14.00 11.62 20.73
N ILE A 221 -13.02 12.31 20.14
CA ILE A 221 -13.31 13.47 19.28
C ILE A 221 -14.08 13.05 18.04
N GLU A 222 -13.68 11.96 17.38
CA GLU A 222 -14.34 11.41 16.21
C GLU A 222 -15.82 11.16 16.49
N THR A 223 -16.12 10.50 17.63
CA THR A 223 -17.48 10.27 18.09
C THR A 223 -18.22 11.58 18.39
N ALA A 224 -17.55 12.54 19.03
CA ALA A 224 -18.14 13.84 19.35
C ALA A 224 -18.48 14.64 18.09
N ILE A 225 -17.62 14.62 17.07
CA ILE A 225 -17.89 15.23 15.76
C ILE A 225 -19.07 14.53 15.10
N ALA A 226 -19.13 13.20 15.11
CA ALA A 226 -20.23 12.46 14.51
C ALA A 226 -21.59 12.77 15.19
N VAL A 227 -21.62 12.84 16.53
CA VAL A 227 -22.80 13.25 17.30
C VAL A 227 -23.16 14.71 16.99
N PHE A 228 -22.18 15.61 16.96
CA PHE A 228 -22.41 17.02 16.64
C PHE A 228 -23.03 17.19 15.24
N LEU A 229 -22.50 16.49 14.24
CA LEU A 229 -23.02 16.55 12.88
C LEU A 229 -24.42 15.94 12.74
N ALA A 230 -24.72 14.86 13.46
CA ALA A 230 -26.02 14.20 13.36
C ALA A 230 -27.15 14.93 14.10
N TYR A 231 -26.87 15.59 15.23
CA TYR A 231 -27.93 16.12 16.12
C TYR A 231 -28.03 17.64 16.18
N THR A 232 -27.08 18.40 15.62
CA THR A 232 -27.12 19.86 15.72
C THR A 232 -28.19 20.45 14.79
N PRO A 233 -29.15 21.24 15.31
CA PRO A 233 -30.16 21.88 14.47
C PRO A 233 -29.51 22.89 13.53
N GLY A 234 -29.91 22.88 12.26
CA GLY A 234 -29.34 23.73 11.19
C GLY A 234 -28.31 23.03 10.32
N VAL A 235 -27.65 21.98 10.81
CA VAL A 235 -26.78 21.13 9.99
C VAL A 235 -27.58 20.38 8.93
N SER A 236 -28.85 20.08 9.20
CA SER A 236 -29.79 19.46 8.26
C SER A 236 -29.96 20.23 6.95
N HIS A 237 -29.98 21.57 7.00
CA HIS A 237 -30.13 22.39 5.79
C HIS A 237 -28.84 22.52 4.97
N GLY A 238 -27.67 22.44 5.61
CA GLY A 238 -26.38 22.58 4.93
C GLY A 238 -25.78 21.26 4.46
N LEU A 239 -25.81 20.23 5.30
CA LEU A 239 -25.13 18.95 5.07
C LEU A 239 -26.08 17.78 4.72
N ASN A 240 -27.39 18.03 4.64
CA ASN A 240 -28.41 16.97 4.47
C ASN A 240 -28.27 15.85 5.52
N MET A 241 -27.91 16.20 6.76
CA MET A 241 -27.85 15.25 7.87
C MET A 241 -29.06 15.43 8.78
N HIS A 242 -29.79 14.34 9.00
CA HIS A 242 -30.97 14.32 9.86
C HIS A 242 -30.71 13.53 11.12
N GLY A 243 -31.36 13.96 12.21
CA GLY A 243 -31.26 13.32 13.50
C GLY A 243 -31.64 11.84 13.45
N LEU A 244 -30.82 11.02 14.09
CA LEU A 244 -31.02 9.57 14.13
C LEU A 244 -31.71 9.16 15.43
N LYS A 245 -32.55 8.12 15.36
CA LYS A 245 -32.99 7.42 16.57
C LYS A 245 -31.79 6.73 17.22
N PHE A 246 -31.75 6.69 18.54
CA PHE A 246 -30.68 6.02 19.29
C PHE A 246 -30.51 4.55 18.88
N ALA A 247 -31.60 3.86 18.52
CA ALA A 247 -31.58 2.48 18.04
C ALA A 247 -30.72 2.27 16.78
N TRP A 248 -30.60 3.28 15.91
CA TRP A 248 -29.89 3.18 14.64
C TRP A 248 -28.36 3.27 14.77
N TRP A 249 -27.83 3.44 15.99
CA TRP A 249 -26.39 3.37 16.28
C TRP A 249 -25.88 1.93 16.43
N PHE A 250 -26.74 1.03 16.91
CA PHE A 250 -26.37 -0.35 17.23
C PHE A 250 -26.15 -1.29 16.03
N PRO A 251 -26.79 -1.11 14.85
CA PRO A 251 -26.63 -2.04 13.71
C PRO A 251 -25.18 -2.25 13.26
N ALA A 252 -24.31 -1.27 13.45
CA ALA A 252 -22.90 -1.35 13.05
C ALA A 252 -21.99 -2.04 14.09
N LEU A 253 -22.40 -2.12 15.36
CA LEU A 253 -21.58 -2.68 16.43
C LEU A 253 -21.22 -4.17 16.24
N PRO A 254 -22.12 -5.06 15.81
CA PRO A 254 -21.76 -6.45 15.53
C PRO A 254 -20.67 -6.58 14.46
N PHE A 255 -20.71 -5.73 13.43
CA PHE A 255 -19.69 -5.71 12.38
C PHE A 255 -18.36 -5.17 12.88
N ALA A 256 -18.37 -4.14 13.73
CA ALA A 256 -17.16 -3.63 14.38
C ALA A 256 -16.50 -4.70 15.27
N LEU A 257 -17.29 -5.42 16.08
CA LEU A 257 -16.79 -6.55 16.88
C LEU A 257 -16.27 -7.69 16.01
N TYR A 258 -16.97 -8.02 14.92
CA TYR A 258 -16.52 -9.04 13.98
C TYR A 258 -15.18 -8.66 13.33
N LEU A 259 -15.04 -7.41 12.88
CA LEU A 259 -13.81 -6.87 12.30
C LEU A 259 -12.64 -6.97 13.30
N PHE A 260 -12.87 -6.61 14.57
CA PHE A 260 -11.88 -6.73 15.64
C PHE A 260 -11.43 -8.19 15.84
N ASN A 261 -12.38 -9.12 15.98
CA ASN A 261 -12.09 -10.54 16.16
C ASN A 261 -11.37 -11.14 14.95
N TYR A 262 -11.82 -10.80 13.74
CA TYR A 262 -11.22 -11.26 12.48
C TYR A 262 -9.74 -10.90 12.40
N ASP A 263 -9.37 -9.65 12.72
CA ASP A 263 -8.00 -9.20 12.63
C ASP A 263 -7.10 -9.79 13.74
N GLU A 264 -7.62 -9.89 14.97
CA GLU A 264 -6.89 -10.50 16.08
C GLU A 264 -6.63 -11.99 15.82
N MET A 265 -7.62 -12.71 15.27
CA MET A 265 -7.42 -14.07 14.75
C MET A 265 -6.35 -14.09 13.67
N ARG A 266 -6.42 -13.19 12.67
CA ARG A 266 -5.39 -13.13 11.61
C ARG A 266 -3.98 -12.97 12.19
N ARG A 267 -3.80 -12.10 13.19
CA ARG A 267 -2.50 -11.91 13.88
C ARG A 267 -2.07 -13.10 14.70
N PHE A 268 -3.01 -13.77 15.36
CA PHE A 268 -2.74 -15.00 16.09
C PHE A 268 -2.11 -16.05 15.15
N TRP A 269 -2.67 -16.21 13.96
CA TRP A 269 -2.18 -17.16 12.94
C TRP A 269 -0.79 -16.76 12.42
N ILE A 270 -0.53 -15.47 12.19
CA ILE A 270 0.78 -14.97 11.76
C ILE A 270 1.87 -15.23 12.80
N ARG A 271 1.52 -15.20 14.09
CA ARG A 271 2.46 -15.47 15.19
C ARG A 271 2.76 -16.97 15.34
N HIS A 272 1.74 -17.82 15.27
CA HIS A 272 1.90 -19.27 15.46
C HIS A 272 2.51 -19.97 14.24
N TRP A 273 2.23 -19.48 13.02
CA TRP A 273 2.75 -20.09 11.79
C TRP A 273 3.60 -19.11 10.99
N PRO A 274 4.90 -18.95 11.34
CA PRO A 274 5.79 -17.97 10.71
C PRO A 274 6.14 -18.25 9.24
N ASN A 275 5.83 -19.44 8.70
CA ASN A 275 5.94 -19.81 7.28
C ASN A 275 4.56 -20.05 6.60
N GLY A 276 3.49 -19.71 7.30
CA GLY A 276 2.11 -19.92 6.84
C GLY A 276 1.71 -18.98 5.71
N TRP A 277 0.59 -19.33 5.06
CA TRP A 277 -0.03 -18.58 3.97
C TRP A 277 -0.30 -17.11 4.33
N ALA A 278 -0.81 -16.84 5.54
CA ALA A 278 -1.15 -15.50 6.02
C ALA A 278 0.01 -14.48 5.99
N LYS A 279 1.25 -14.93 6.20
CA LYS A 279 2.43 -14.06 6.13
C LYS A 279 2.89 -13.81 4.69
N ARG A 280 2.72 -14.81 3.80
CA ARG A 280 3.04 -14.68 2.37
C ARG A 280 2.10 -13.71 1.66
N GLU A 281 0.87 -13.62 2.13
CA GLU A 281 -0.11 -12.67 1.60
C GLU A 281 0.17 -11.22 2.06
N LEU A 282 0.60 -11.01 3.31
CA LEU A 282 0.97 -9.68 3.83
C LEU A 282 2.31 -9.14 3.34
N LEU A 283 3.32 -10.00 3.14
CA LEU A 283 4.66 -9.57 2.69
C LEU A 283 4.85 -9.62 1.17
N GLY A 284 3.87 -10.15 0.44
CA GLY A 284 3.96 -10.41 -0.97
C GLY A 284 5.01 -11.48 -1.32
N ARG A 285 4.84 -12.09 -2.48
CA ARG A 285 5.77 -13.05 -3.11
C ARG A 285 7.18 -12.49 -3.35
N GLU A 286 7.49 -11.27 -2.92
CA GLU A 286 8.84 -10.69 -3.00
C GLU A 286 9.87 -11.51 -2.21
N LYS A 287 9.50 -12.13 -1.08
CA LYS A 287 10.46 -12.98 -0.34
C LYS A 287 10.80 -14.28 -1.07
N GLU A 288 9.82 -14.93 -1.70
CA GLU A 288 10.05 -16.14 -2.51
C GLU A 288 10.82 -15.82 -3.80
N GLU A 289 10.56 -14.66 -4.43
CA GLU A 289 11.34 -14.20 -5.58
C GLU A 289 12.77 -13.76 -5.18
N LYS A 290 12.94 -13.21 -3.97
CA LYS A 290 14.25 -12.88 -3.39
C LYS A 290 15.03 -14.12 -2.99
N GLU A 291 14.40 -15.15 -2.44
CA GLU A 291 15.05 -16.43 -2.15
C GLU A 291 15.45 -17.15 -3.44
N ARG A 292 14.56 -17.21 -4.45
CA ARG A 292 14.94 -17.73 -5.79
C ARG A 292 16.09 -16.95 -6.42
N LYS A 293 16.05 -15.62 -6.42
CA LYS A 293 17.15 -14.81 -6.98
C LYS A 293 18.43 -14.96 -6.18
N LYS A 294 18.35 -15.11 -4.86
CA LYS A 294 19.52 -15.33 -4.00
C LYS A 294 20.11 -16.72 -4.22
N GLU A 295 19.28 -17.74 -4.39
CA GLU A 295 19.69 -19.11 -4.77
C GLU A 295 20.29 -19.16 -6.17
N GLU A 296 19.72 -18.45 -7.16
CA GLU A 296 20.32 -18.30 -8.49
C GLU A 296 21.68 -17.59 -8.47
N ILE A 297 21.83 -16.54 -7.65
CA ILE A 297 23.08 -15.79 -7.52
C ILE A 297 24.15 -16.61 -6.79
N VAL A 298 23.76 -17.37 -5.76
CA VAL A 298 24.66 -18.30 -5.05
C VAL A 298 25.07 -19.44 -5.98
N GLY A 299 24.13 -20.04 -6.72
CA GLY A 299 24.42 -21.06 -7.74
C GLY A 299 25.38 -20.55 -8.82
N ARG A 300 25.19 -19.34 -9.34
CA ARG A 300 26.12 -18.71 -10.30
C ARG A 300 27.50 -18.43 -9.70
N ARG A 301 27.59 -18.08 -8.42
CA ARG A 301 28.88 -17.92 -7.72
C ARG A 301 29.61 -19.24 -7.56
N ASP A 302 28.89 -20.32 -7.28
CA ASP A 302 29.46 -21.65 -7.12
C ASP A 302 29.90 -22.23 -8.47
N GLU A 303 29.16 -22.00 -9.55
CA GLU A 303 29.59 -22.29 -10.92
C GLU A 303 30.85 -21.52 -11.32
N GLN A 304 30.96 -20.22 -11.00
CA GLN A 304 32.17 -19.44 -11.26
C GLN A 304 33.36 -19.87 -10.39
N ARG A 305 33.13 -20.40 -9.20
CA ARG A 305 34.18 -20.97 -8.33
C ARG A 305 34.68 -22.32 -8.87
N ASN A 306 33.78 -23.18 -9.33
CA ASN A 306 34.12 -24.47 -9.92
C ASN A 306 34.71 -24.35 -11.34
N GLY A 307 34.31 -23.35 -12.13
CA GLY A 307 34.92 -23.09 -13.44
C GLY A 307 36.39 -22.61 -13.34
N LYS A 308 36.76 -21.90 -12.27
CA LYS A 308 38.15 -21.47 -12.01
C LYS A 308 39.04 -22.59 -11.46
N SER A 309 38.51 -23.59 -10.76
CA SER A 309 39.30 -24.71 -10.26
C SER A 309 39.68 -25.72 -11.36
N THR A 310 38.93 -25.78 -12.45
CA THR A 310 39.28 -26.60 -13.64
C THR A 310 40.23 -25.92 -14.62
N GLY A 311 40.40 -24.60 -14.56
CA GLY A 311 41.29 -23.84 -15.43
C GLY A 311 42.77 -23.80 -15.00
N GLY A 312 43.07 -24.10 -13.73
CA GLY A 312 44.42 -24.02 -13.17
C GLY A 312 45.24 -25.31 -13.19
N ARG A 313 44.75 -26.39 -13.80
CA ARG A 313 45.41 -27.72 -13.76
C ARG A 313 45.95 -28.20 -15.10
N ARG A 314 45.94 -27.39 -16.16
CA ARG A 314 46.45 -27.78 -17.49
C ARG A 314 47.87 -27.31 -17.80
N ASP A 315 48.47 -26.44 -17.00
CA ASP A 315 49.79 -25.87 -17.32
C ASP A 315 50.97 -26.52 -16.56
N GLU A 316 50.71 -27.45 -15.63
CA GLU A 316 51.76 -28.09 -14.81
C GLU A 316 52.17 -29.50 -15.28
N GLN A 317 51.60 -30.02 -16.37
CA GLN A 317 51.94 -31.36 -16.90
C GLN A 317 52.82 -31.35 -18.17
N ARG A 318 53.31 -30.18 -18.61
CA ARG A 318 54.14 -30.08 -19.83
C ARG A 318 55.65 -30.02 -19.62
N ASN A 319 56.15 -30.25 -18.40
CA ASN A 319 57.58 -30.21 -18.12
C ASN A 319 58.03 -31.42 -17.29
N GLY A 320 58.47 -32.50 -17.96
CA GLY A 320 59.10 -33.64 -17.28
C GLY A 320 58.89 -34.99 -17.97
N LYS A 321 59.67 -35.26 -19.02
CA LYS A 321 60.09 -36.57 -19.61
C LYS A 321 60.73 -36.22 -20.97
N SER A 322 61.94 -36.60 -21.35
CA SER A 322 62.81 -37.72 -20.99
C SER A 322 64.22 -37.43 -21.54
N ILE A 323 65.28 -37.75 -20.79
CA ILE A 323 66.66 -37.88 -21.29
C ILE A 323 67.04 -39.37 -21.24
N GLY A 324 67.56 -39.88 -22.36
CA GLY A 324 68.63 -40.88 -22.36
C GLY A 324 68.31 -42.25 -22.96
N GLY A 325 68.99 -42.61 -24.07
CA GLY A 325 69.20 -44.04 -24.40
C GLY A 325 69.47 -44.47 -25.84
N ARG A 326 70.62 -44.06 -26.42
CA ARG A 326 71.53 -44.84 -27.31
C ARG A 326 71.06 -45.50 -28.63
N ARG A 327 71.78 -45.05 -29.68
CA ARG A 327 72.64 -45.79 -30.64
C ARG A 327 72.09 -46.29 -32.01
N ASP A 328 72.80 -45.76 -33.03
CA ASP A 328 73.42 -46.44 -34.16
C ASP A 328 72.72 -46.53 -35.54
N VAL A 329 73.30 -45.74 -36.46
CA VAL A 329 73.92 -46.17 -37.74
C VAL A 329 73.07 -46.21 -39.03
N GLN A 330 73.60 -45.43 -39.99
CA GLN A 330 73.65 -45.58 -41.46
C GLN A 330 72.59 -44.98 -42.40
N ARG A 331 73.11 -43.96 -43.12
CA ARG A 331 73.22 -43.82 -44.59
C ARG A 331 71.95 -43.65 -45.44
N ASN A 332 71.99 -42.54 -46.18
CA ASN A 332 72.03 -42.41 -47.65
C ASN A 332 70.85 -41.69 -48.33
N GLY A 333 71.24 -40.82 -49.28
CA GLY A 333 70.45 -40.34 -50.41
C GLY A 333 69.86 -38.94 -50.19
N LYS A 334 70.42 -37.87 -50.79
CA LYS A 334 70.08 -37.36 -52.14
C LYS A 334 68.56 -37.08 -52.28
N SER A 335 68.05 -36.00 -52.85
CA SER A 335 68.59 -34.85 -53.58
C SER A 335 67.37 -34.20 -54.25
N ILE A 336 67.29 -32.86 -54.24
CA ILE A 336 66.70 -32.00 -55.29
C ILE A 336 65.18 -32.06 -55.54
N GLY A 337 64.57 -30.87 -55.48
CA GLY A 337 63.87 -30.36 -56.67
C GLY A 337 62.46 -29.83 -56.49
N GLY A 338 62.22 -28.61 -56.98
CA GLY A 338 60.99 -28.34 -57.73
C GLY A 338 60.06 -27.23 -57.24
N ARG A 339 60.52 -25.98 -57.45
CA ARG A 339 59.79 -24.82 -58.01
C ARG A 339 58.29 -24.93 -58.37
N ARG A 340 57.63 -23.77 -58.16
CA ARG A 340 56.59 -23.10 -59.00
C ARG A 340 55.20 -23.75 -58.98
N ASP A 341 54.09 -23.05 -59.11
CA ASP A 341 53.78 -21.63 -59.30
C ASP A 341 52.27 -21.44 -59.00
N GLU A 342 51.86 -20.18 -59.02
CA GLU A 342 50.54 -19.69 -59.46
C GLU A 342 49.37 -19.52 -58.47
N GLN A 343 49.13 -18.22 -58.21
CA GLN A 343 47.90 -17.46 -58.51
C GLN A 343 46.63 -17.85 -57.71
N ARG A 344 45.84 -16.92 -57.16
CA ARG A 344 45.41 -15.64 -57.75
C ARG A 344 44.66 -14.79 -56.72
N ASN A 345 44.80 -13.47 -56.89
CA ASN A 345 43.93 -12.36 -56.49
C ASN A 345 43.63 -12.18 -54.98
N GLY A 346 43.97 -11.04 -54.36
CA GLY A 346 43.79 -9.65 -54.81
C GLY A 346 42.42 -9.17 -54.31
N LYS A 347 42.24 -8.07 -53.59
CA LYS A 347 42.85 -6.73 -53.57
C LYS A 347 42.43 -6.07 -52.23
N SER A 348 43.35 -5.55 -51.42
CA SER A 348 43.86 -4.15 -51.35
C SER A 348 42.83 -3.16 -50.75
N ILE A 349 43.07 -2.64 -49.53
CA ILE A 349 43.80 -1.38 -49.19
C ILE A 349 42.92 -0.15 -49.51
N GLY A 350 42.82 0.91 -48.70
CA GLY A 350 43.54 1.41 -47.52
C GLY A 350 42.71 2.57 -46.94
N GLU A 351 42.94 2.96 -45.68
CA GLU A 351 43.72 4.18 -45.32
C GLU A 351 43.12 5.48 -45.90
N GLY A 352 42.85 6.54 -45.15
CA GLY A 352 43.13 6.90 -43.77
C GLY A 352 42.77 8.39 -43.59
N GLU A 353 42.81 8.86 -42.34
CA GLU A 353 43.04 10.26 -41.94
C GLU A 353 41.96 11.32 -42.32
N THR A 354 41.67 12.40 -41.59
CA THR A 354 42.28 13.10 -40.46
C THR A 354 41.29 14.14 -39.87
N ASN A 355 41.40 14.36 -38.55
CA ASN A 355 41.36 15.63 -37.80
C ASN A 355 40.17 16.66 -37.77
N ARG A 356 39.92 17.08 -36.51
CA ARG A 356 39.72 18.45 -35.95
C ARG A 356 38.37 19.17 -36.11
N GLU A 357 37.77 19.55 -34.97
CA GLU A 357 37.71 20.88 -34.30
C GLU A 357 36.66 20.81 -33.16
N MET A 358 36.91 21.05 -31.87
CA MET A 358 37.22 22.27 -31.09
C MET A 358 36.25 23.46 -31.21
N GLY A 359 35.66 23.87 -30.06
CA GLY A 359 35.00 25.17 -29.84
C GLY A 359 34.04 25.17 -28.63
N LYS A 360 34.52 25.22 -27.37
CA LYS A 360 34.58 26.38 -26.45
C LYS A 360 33.31 27.26 -26.30
N GLY A 361 32.57 27.03 -25.19
CA GLY A 361 32.35 27.95 -24.04
C GLY A 361 31.65 29.31 -24.21
N LYS A 362 30.69 29.62 -23.31
CA LYS A 362 30.62 30.88 -22.52
C LYS A 362 29.50 30.86 -21.47
N SER A 363 29.82 31.44 -20.31
CA SER A 363 28.97 31.78 -19.17
C SER A 363 28.02 32.95 -19.46
N ILE A 364 26.84 32.99 -18.83
CA ILE A 364 26.17 34.24 -18.44
C ILE A 364 25.52 34.07 -17.05
N VAL A 365 25.78 35.07 -16.23
CA VAL A 365 25.30 35.37 -14.88
C VAL A 365 24.12 36.34 -14.98
N GLU A 366 23.26 36.33 -13.95
CA GLU A 366 22.45 37.44 -13.41
C GLU A 366 20.91 37.54 -13.64
N MET A 367 20.23 37.60 -12.47
CA MET A 367 19.15 38.51 -12.05
C MET A 367 17.74 38.44 -12.68
N ARG A 368 16.73 38.11 -11.85
CA ARG A 368 15.89 39.12 -11.16
C ARG A 368 14.86 38.52 -10.20
N ARG A 369 14.72 39.21 -9.06
CA ARG A 369 13.60 39.17 -8.12
C ARG A 369 12.29 39.61 -8.78
N ALA A 370 11.18 39.01 -8.35
CA ALA A 370 9.91 39.67 -8.05
C ALA A 370 9.26 38.92 -6.90
#